data_AF-A0A3D5CZM8-F1
#
_entry.id   AF-A0A3D5CZM8-F1
#
_cell.length_a   1.000
_cell.length_b   1.000
_cell.length_c   1.000
_cell.angle_alpha   90.00
_cell.angle_beta   90.00
_cell.angle_gamma   90.00
#
_symmetry.space_group_name_H-M   'P 1'
#
loop_
_entity.id
_entity.type
_entity.pdbx_description
1 polymer ?
#
loop_
_entity_poly.entity_id
_entity_poly.type
_entity_poly.pdbx_seq_one_letter_code
_entity_poly.pdbx_strand_id
1 'polypeptide(L)'
;MSQAAEFIERRKSNRRQERPSDRFISNLTKNTVAIILAGGRGSRLKNLTDWRAKPAVQFGGKFRIIDFPLSNCINSGIRRINVATQYKAQSLIQHVQRGWGFFRGEFNEYVHLIPAQQRL
;
A
#
# COMPACT_ATOMS: atom_id res chain seq x y z
N MET A 1 15.85 4.66 54.95
CA MET A 1 15.93 4.15 53.54
C MET A 1 14.64 4.55 52.85
N SER A 2 14.70 5.47 51.87
CA SER A 2 13.64 6.45 51.55
C SER A 2 12.74 6.07 50.35
N GLN A 3 11.43 6.38 50.47
CA GLN A 3 10.40 6.34 49.40
C GLN A 3 10.80 7.08 48.11
N ALA A 4 11.80 7.97 48.16
CA ALA A 4 12.35 8.64 46.99
C ALA A 4 13.08 7.69 46.01
N ALA A 5 13.67 6.59 46.51
CA ALA A 5 14.39 5.63 45.66
C ALA A 5 13.43 4.80 44.80
N GLU A 6 12.29 4.41 45.37
CA GLU A 6 11.25 3.62 44.70
C GLU A 6 10.50 4.46 43.64
N PHE A 7 10.33 5.76 43.87
CA PHE A 7 9.73 6.69 42.90
C PHE A 7 10.63 6.93 41.67
N ILE A 8 11.96 6.89 41.84
CA ILE A 8 12.94 7.01 40.75
C ILE A 8 13.02 5.71 39.93
N GLU A 9 13.01 4.55 40.59
CA GLU A 9 12.89 3.22 39.95
C GLU A 9 11.60 3.12 39.12
N ARG A 10 10.47 3.58 39.70
CA ARG A 10 9.17 3.57 39.03
C ARG A 10 9.06 4.58 37.88
N ARG A 11 9.85 5.66 37.88
CA ARG A 11 9.99 6.57 36.73
C ARG A 11 10.92 6.06 35.64
N LYS A 12 11.89 5.19 35.95
CA LYS A 12 12.76 4.56 34.94
C LYS A 12 12.01 3.50 34.13
N SER A 13 11.01 2.84 34.71
CA SER A 13 10.14 1.87 34.04
C SER A 13 9.24 2.49 32.95
N ASN A 14 8.97 3.80 32.97
CA ASN A 14 7.94 4.41 32.11
C ASN A 14 8.46 5.26 30.95
N ARG A 15 9.78 5.27 30.68
CA ARG A 15 10.29 5.62 29.36
C ARG A 15 10.37 4.34 28.55
N ARG A 16 9.27 3.98 27.89
CA ARG A 16 9.35 3.16 26.67
C ARG A 16 10.23 3.95 25.71
N GLN A 17 11.54 3.68 25.75
CA GLN A 17 12.48 4.13 24.75
C GLN A 17 11.91 3.68 23.41
N GLU A 18 11.47 4.63 22.57
CA GLU A 18 11.31 4.34 21.15
C GLU A 18 12.64 3.76 20.70
N ARG A 19 12.65 2.48 20.33
CA ARG A 19 13.90 1.82 19.94
C ARG A 19 14.38 2.53 18.67
N PRO A 20 15.68 2.85 18.55
CA PRO A 20 16.22 3.52 17.36
C PRO A 20 15.82 2.84 16.04
N SER A 21 15.58 1.52 16.09
CA SER A 21 15.05 0.70 14.99
C SER A 21 13.70 1.17 14.45
N ASP A 22 12.78 1.59 15.33
CA ASP A 22 11.40 1.89 14.94
C ASP A 22 11.33 3.18 14.12
N ARG A 23 12.14 4.18 14.51
CA ARG A 23 12.33 5.40 13.73
C ARG A 23 13.01 5.12 12.38
N PHE A 24 14.01 4.23 12.36
CA PHE A 24 14.69 3.84 11.12
C PHE A 24 13.74 3.17 10.11
N ILE A 25 12.92 2.20 10.56
CA ILE A 25 11.93 1.52 9.70
C ILE A 25 10.87 2.51 9.21
N SER A 26 10.44 3.45 10.07
CA SER A 26 9.47 4.47 9.66
C SER A 26 10.01 5.39 8.56
N ASN A 27 11.30 5.76 8.61
CA ASN A 27 11.92 6.57 7.56
C ASN A 27 12.15 5.75 6.28
N LEU A 28 12.58 4.49 6.41
CA LEU A 28 12.80 3.60 5.26
C LEU A 28 11.50 3.41 4.45
N THR A 29 10.40 3.12 5.14
CA THR A 29 9.08 2.91 4.51
C THR A 29 8.52 4.19 3.88
N LYS A 30 8.69 5.35 4.52
CA LYS A 30 8.32 6.66 3.95
C LYS A 30 9.13 7.02 2.70
N ASN A 31 10.40 6.63 2.65
CA ASN A 31 11.30 6.89 1.52
C ASN A 31 11.24 5.82 0.42
N THR A 32 10.44 4.77 0.61
CA THR A 32 10.28 3.67 -0.35
C THR A 32 9.15 3.96 -1.33
N VAL A 33 9.35 3.63 -2.60
CA VAL A 33 8.31 3.64 -3.63
C VAL A 33 7.99 2.20 -4.01
N ALA A 34 6.73 1.81 -3.88
CA ALA A 34 6.24 0.52 -4.36
C ALA A 34 5.78 0.62 -5.82
N ILE A 35 6.09 -0.40 -6.63
CA ILE A 35 5.59 -0.52 -7.99
C ILE A 35 4.78 -1.83 -8.10
N ILE A 36 3.48 -1.70 -8.35
CA ILE A 36 2.56 -2.83 -8.55
C ILE A 36 2.37 -3.05 -10.06
N LEU A 37 2.84 -4.19 -10.56
CA LEU A 37 2.67 -4.59 -11.95
C LEU A 37 1.30 -5.26 -12.16
N ALA A 38 0.31 -4.44 -12.50
CA ALA A 38 -1.08 -4.84 -12.70
C ALA A 38 -1.44 -5.16 -14.16
N GLY A 39 -0.45 -5.53 -15.00
CA GLY A 39 -0.61 -5.81 -16.43
C GLY A 39 -1.00 -7.25 -16.80
N GLY A 40 -1.14 -8.16 -15.83
CA GLY A 40 -1.36 -9.58 -16.10
C GLY A 40 -2.68 -9.85 -16.85
N ARG A 41 -2.58 -10.40 -18.08
CA ARG A 41 -3.75 -10.86 -18.86
C ARG A 41 -4.52 -11.99 -18.18
N GLY A 42 -3.88 -12.77 -17.31
CA GLY A 42 -4.54 -13.85 -16.59
C GLY A 42 -5.11 -14.95 -17.47
N SER A 43 -4.42 -15.33 -18.56
CA SER A 43 -4.84 -16.36 -19.53
C SER A 43 -5.33 -17.68 -18.92
N ARG A 44 -4.85 -18.02 -17.72
CA ARG A 44 -5.28 -19.22 -16.95
C ARG A 44 -6.69 -19.13 -16.36
N LEU A 45 -7.28 -17.93 -16.26
CA LEU A 45 -8.63 -17.68 -15.75
C LEU A 45 -9.71 -17.66 -16.85
N LYS A 46 -9.32 -17.85 -18.14
CA LYS A 46 -10.23 -17.94 -19.30
C LYS A 46 -11.26 -16.78 -19.28
N ASN A 47 -12.56 -17.11 -19.39
CA ASN A 47 -13.67 -16.16 -19.54
C ASN A 47 -13.77 -15.08 -18.43
N LEU A 48 -13.21 -15.32 -17.24
CA LEU A 48 -13.19 -14.34 -16.14
C LEU A 48 -12.27 -13.14 -16.41
N THR A 49 -11.31 -13.29 -17.33
CA THR A 49 -10.34 -12.25 -17.72
C THR A 49 -10.52 -11.76 -19.16
N ASP A 50 -11.50 -12.28 -19.89
CA ASP A 50 -11.72 -11.91 -21.30
C ASP A 50 -11.97 -10.41 -21.49
N TRP A 51 -12.67 -9.77 -20.54
CA TRP A 51 -13.09 -8.37 -20.63
C TRP A 51 -12.36 -7.45 -19.64
N ARG A 52 -11.52 -8.00 -18.75
CA ARG A 52 -10.87 -7.26 -17.67
C ARG A 52 -9.50 -7.85 -17.30
N ALA A 53 -8.54 -7.01 -16.93
CA ALA A 53 -7.24 -7.47 -16.44
C ALA A 53 -7.39 -8.39 -15.20
N LYS A 54 -6.48 -9.36 -15.01
CA LYS A 54 -6.46 -10.24 -13.82
C LYS A 54 -6.59 -9.46 -12.49
N PRO A 55 -5.92 -8.31 -12.28
CA PRO A 55 -6.03 -7.56 -11.04
C PRO A 55 -7.40 -6.91 -10.80
N ALA A 56 -8.21 -6.74 -11.85
CA ALA A 56 -9.55 -6.17 -11.80
C ALA A 56 -10.66 -7.20 -11.52
N VAL A 57 -10.29 -8.48 -11.45
CA VAL A 57 -11.20 -9.57 -11.07
C VAL A 57 -11.63 -9.37 -9.62
N GLN A 58 -12.94 -9.51 -9.38
CA GLN A 58 -13.53 -9.42 -8.05
C GLN A 58 -13.12 -10.65 -7.22
N PHE A 59 -12.79 -10.42 -5.96
CA PHE A 59 -12.41 -11.43 -4.99
C PHE A 59 -13.15 -11.18 -3.67
N GLY A 60 -13.75 -12.22 -3.09
CA GLY A 60 -14.47 -12.10 -1.81
C GLY A 60 -15.69 -11.17 -1.85
N GLY A 61 -16.35 -11.05 -3.01
CA GLY A 61 -17.59 -10.28 -3.20
C GLY A 61 -17.41 -8.77 -3.39
N LYS A 62 -16.65 -8.09 -2.52
CA LYS A 62 -16.52 -6.61 -2.54
C LYS A 62 -15.16 -6.09 -3.00
N PHE A 63 -14.12 -6.91 -2.95
CA PHE A 63 -12.75 -6.48 -3.25
C PHE A 63 -12.32 -6.92 -4.65
N ARG A 64 -11.20 -6.37 -5.12
CA ARG A 64 -10.49 -6.82 -6.32
C ARG A 64 -9.12 -7.35 -5.92
N ILE A 65 -8.52 -8.18 -6.77
CA ILE A 65 -7.20 -8.76 -6.50
C ILE A 65 -6.14 -7.68 -6.23
N ILE A 66 -6.24 -6.50 -6.86
CA ILE A 66 -5.33 -5.38 -6.61
C ILE A 66 -5.41 -4.79 -5.19
N ASP A 67 -6.51 -5.00 -4.47
CA ASP A 67 -6.67 -4.45 -3.12
C ASP A 67 -5.73 -5.12 -2.12
N PHE A 68 -5.33 -6.38 -2.36
CA PHE A 68 -4.37 -7.09 -1.51
C PHE A 68 -2.97 -6.47 -1.54
N PRO A 69 -2.29 -6.30 -2.70
CA PRO A 69 -0.98 -5.65 -2.72
C PRO A 69 -1.06 -4.18 -2.26
N LEU A 70 -2.14 -3.46 -2.57
CA LEU A 70 -2.32 -2.09 -2.07
C LEU A 70 -2.43 -2.04 -0.54
N SER A 71 -3.26 -2.91 0.06
CA SER A 71 -3.39 -3.02 1.52
C SER A 71 -2.07 -3.42 2.17
N ASN A 72 -1.31 -4.33 1.55
CA ASN A 72 0.01 -4.72 2.05
C ASN A 72 0.99 -3.56 2.07
N CYS A 73 1.02 -2.72 1.04
CA CYS A 73 1.86 -1.52 1.01
C CYS A 73 1.49 -0.55 2.13
N ILE A 74 0.19 -0.23 2.27
CA ILE A 74 -0.26 0.70 3.32
C ILE A 74 0.02 0.16 4.71
N ASN A 75 -0.32 -1.11 4.97
CA ASN A 75 -0.10 -1.75 6.27
C ASN A 75 1.39 -1.85 6.62
N SER A 76 2.27 -1.88 5.61
CA SER A 76 3.72 -1.82 5.77
C SER A 76 4.28 -0.40 5.90
N GLY A 77 3.43 0.64 5.88
CA GLY A 77 3.85 2.05 5.95
C GLY A 77 4.38 2.63 4.63
N ILE A 78 4.26 1.91 3.52
CA ILE A 78 4.66 2.37 2.19
C ILE A 78 3.47 3.08 1.54
N ARG A 79 3.61 4.40 1.34
CA ARG A 79 2.51 5.27 0.91
C ARG A 79 2.75 5.98 -0.42
N ARG A 80 3.87 5.68 -1.07
CA ARG A 80 4.20 6.09 -2.44
C ARG A 80 4.09 4.87 -3.33
N ILE A 81 2.98 4.74 -4.05
CA ILE A 81 2.67 3.52 -4.80
C ILE A 81 2.39 3.90 -6.25
N ASN A 82 3.08 3.22 -7.17
CA ASN A 82 2.83 3.29 -8.61
C ASN A 82 2.18 2.00 -9.07
N VAL A 83 1.04 2.09 -9.75
CA VAL A 83 0.36 0.94 -10.33
C VAL A 83 0.55 0.97 -11.85
N ALA A 84 1.42 0.10 -12.36
CA ALA A 84 1.64 -0.07 -13.79
C ALA A 84 0.57 -0.97 -14.38
N THR A 85 -0.28 -0.41 -15.22
CA THR A 85 -1.38 -1.13 -15.88
C THR A 85 -1.05 -1.39 -17.34
N GLN A 86 -1.62 -2.44 -17.93
CA GLN A 86 -1.37 -2.77 -19.34
C GLN A 86 -2.65 -3.00 -20.14
N TYR A 87 -3.17 -4.22 -20.14
CA TYR A 87 -4.29 -4.62 -20.97
C TYR A 87 -5.64 -4.36 -20.28
N LYS A 88 -6.65 -3.81 -20.98
CA LYS A 88 -8.05 -3.63 -20.49
C LYS A 88 -8.14 -3.05 -19.07
N ALA A 89 -7.40 -1.98 -18.81
CA ALA A 89 -7.21 -1.42 -17.47
C ALA A 89 -8.29 -0.41 -17.02
N GLN A 90 -9.28 -0.07 -17.85
CA GLN A 90 -10.23 1.00 -17.54
C GLN A 90 -11.02 0.79 -16.24
N SER A 91 -11.52 -0.44 -16.01
CA SER A 91 -12.22 -0.78 -14.77
C SER A 91 -11.31 -0.78 -13.55
N LEU A 92 -10.03 -1.11 -13.73
CA LEU A 92 -9.01 -1.06 -12.68
C LEU A 92 -8.68 0.39 -12.30
N ILE A 93 -8.49 1.26 -13.30
CA ILE A 93 -8.22 2.69 -13.13
C ILE A 93 -9.35 3.34 -12.31
N GLN A 94 -10.61 3.11 -12.71
CA GLN A 94 -11.77 3.64 -11.99
C GLN A 94 -11.86 3.12 -10.55
N HIS A 95 -11.56 1.84 -10.32
CA HIS A 95 -11.52 1.26 -8.97
C HIS A 95 -10.50 1.95 -8.09
N VAL A 96 -9.27 2.09 -8.58
CA VAL A 96 -8.17 2.68 -7.82
C VAL A 96 -8.44 4.16 -7.57
N GLN A 97 -8.93 4.91 -8.55
CA GLN A 97 -9.27 6.32 -8.37
C GLN A 97 -10.39 6.53 -7.34
N ARG A 98 -11.43 5.68 -7.33
CA ARG A 98 -12.56 5.83 -6.40
C ARG A 98 -12.28 5.24 -5.01
N GLY A 99 -11.61 4.10 -4.94
CA GLY A 99 -11.37 3.36 -3.70
C GLY A 99 -10.08 3.77 -2.97
N TRP A 100 -9.08 4.23 -3.72
CA TRP A 100 -7.74 4.55 -3.21
C TRP A 100 -7.32 5.99 -3.53
N GLY A 101 -8.26 6.88 -3.86
CA GLY A 101 -7.99 8.30 -4.11
C GLY A 101 -7.82 9.16 -2.84
N PHE A 102 -7.97 8.58 -1.65
CA PHE A 102 -8.03 9.31 -0.38
C PHE A 102 -6.66 9.72 0.21
N PHE A 103 -5.58 9.68 -0.57
CA PHE A 103 -4.26 10.06 -0.07
C PHE A 103 -4.13 11.58 0.07
N ARG A 104 -3.63 12.01 1.23
CA ARG A 104 -3.38 13.42 1.52
C ARG A 104 -2.07 13.84 0.87
N GLY A 105 -2.16 14.67 -0.17
CA GLY A 105 -0.99 15.20 -0.90
C GLY A 105 0.01 15.95 -0.02
N GLU A 106 -0.44 16.46 1.13
CA GLU A 106 0.38 17.16 2.14
C GLU A 106 1.56 16.33 2.66
N PHE A 107 1.50 14.99 2.57
CA PHE A 107 2.56 14.08 3.04
C PHE A 107 3.32 13.38 1.89
N ASN A 108 3.18 13.86 0.65
CA ASN A 108 3.76 13.21 -0.55
C ASN A 108 3.31 11.74 -0.69
N GLU A 109 2.12 11.41 -0.18
CA GLU A 109 1.49 10.09 -0.30
C GLU A 109 0.64 10.07 -1.56
N TYR A 110 0.76 9.00 -2.36
CA TYR A 110 -0.01 8.87 -3.58
C TYR A 110 -0.12 7.41 -4.01
N VAL A 111 -1.23 7.11 -4.66
CA VAL A 111 -1.36 5.97 -5.58
C VAL A 111 -1.48 6.53 -6.98
N HIS A 112 -0.39 6.44 -7.74
CA HIS A 112 -0.34 6.93 -9.10
C HIS A 112 -0.52 5.77 -10.09
N LEU A 113 -1.40 5.95 -11.07
CA LEU A 113 -1.64 4.97 -12.12
C LEU A 113 -0.75 5.30 -13.31
N ILE A 114 0.05 4.33 -13.74
CA ILE A 114 0.85 4.41 -14.96
C ILE A 114 0.08 3.65 -16.04
N PRO A 115 -0.62 4.35 -16.96
CA PRO A 115 -1.34 3.69 -18.04
C PRO A 115 -0.34 3.07 -19.03
N ALA A 116 -0.69 1.93 -19.62
CA ALA A 116 0.07 1.47 -20.77
C ALA A 116 -0.16 2.39 -21.96
N GLN A 117 0.90 3.05 -22.39
CA GLN A 117 1.00 3.56 -23.74
C GLN A 117 1.58 2.45 -24.62
N GLN A 118 0.74 1.80 -25.44
CA GLN A 118 1.24 1.17 -26.66
C GLN A 118 1.41 2.29 -27.69
N ARG A 119 2.66 2.72 -27.93
CA ARG A 119 3.01 3.38 -29.18
C ARG A 119 2.97 2.31 -30.27
N LEU A 120 2.02 2.44 -31.19
CA LEU A 120 2.09 1.80 -32.51
C LEU A 120 3.09 2.58 -33.37
#